data_AF-A0A353HT90-F1
#
_entry.id   AF-A0A353HT90-F1
#
_cell.length_a   1.000
_cell.length_b   1.000
_cell.length_c   1.000
_cell.angle_alpha   90.00
_cell.angle_beta   90.00
_cell.angle_gamma   90.00
#
_symmetry.space_group_name_H-M   'P 1'
#
loop_
_entity.id
_entity.type
_entity.pdbx_description
1 polymer ?
#
loop_
_entity_poly.entity_id
_entity_poly.type
_entity_poly.pdbx_seq_one_letter_code
_entity_poly.pdbx_strand_id
1 'polypeptide(L)'
;MFDRTLLRAGETVHMKHFLRRRVPAGFALVRPGDKAPTGVPEWQVEEDGEEGAEETAKEAAKDKGPLPARAWLVHSGSGEKVSFPLRWSAGAAHGEWKIPQEAKLGEYQVVIGGQVAGEFRVEQFRVPTMKAILKGPSEPVVAARGVHIDAQVNYLNGGPASRAPVKLRTVIEGGSASVKNFPGFAFAAGDVKEGVER
;
A
#
# COMPACT_ATOMS: atom_id res chain seq x y z
N MET A 1 0.17 -3.63 -10.90
CA MET A 1 1.63 -3.68 -10.70
C MET A 1 2.18 -2.32 -11.06
N PHE A 2 3.02 -1.76 -10.19
CA PHE A 2 3.65 -0.46 -10.36
C PHE A 2 5.17 -0.64 -10.49
N ASP A 3 5.81 0.20 -11.28
CA ASP A 3 7.29 0.25 -11.31
C ASP A 3 7.83 0.82 -10.00
N ARG A 4 7.13 1.82 -9.43
CA ARG A 4 7.39 2.46 -8.14
C ARG A 4 6.07 2.88 -7.49
N THR A 5 6.01 2.88 -6.16
CA THR A 5 4.81 3.29 -5.39
C THR A 5 5.00 4.60 -4.63
N LEU A 6 6.16 5.24 -4.72
CA LEU A 6 6.44 6.56 -4.15
C LEU A 6 7.02 7.45 -5.24
N LEU A 7 6.27 8.50 -5.59
CA LEU A 7 6.58 9.42 -6.68
C LEU A 7 6.50 10.87 -6.22
N ARG A 8 6.98 11.79 -7.05
CA ARG A 8 6.85 13.24 -6.88
C ARG A 8 5.91 13.82 -7.92
N ALA A 9 5.39 15.00 -7.61
CA ALA A 9 4.79 15.87 -8.60
C ALA A 9 5.76 16.10 -9.79
N GLY A 10 5.26 16.03 -11.01
CA GLY A 10 6.05 16.09 -12.25
C GLY A 10 6.63 14.78 -12.73
N GLU A 11 6.68 13.72 -11.92
CA GLU A 11 7.04 12.37 -12.39
C GLU A 11 5.87 11.70 -13.14
N THR A 12 6.18 10.62 -13.86
CA THR A 12 5.18 9.76 -14.48
C THR A 12 5.04 8.47 -13.68
N VAL A 13 3.81 8.10 -13.33
CA VAL A 13 3.50 6.77 -12.79
C VAL A 13 3.17 5.82 -13.94
N HIS A 14 3.88 4.70 -13.99
CA HIS A 14 3.64 3.61 -14.93
C HIS A 14 3.00 2.43 -14.22
N MET A 15 1.95 1.90 -14.83
CA MET A 15 1.09 0.88 -14.23
C MET A 15 0.82 -0.23 -15.25
N LYS A 16 0.86 -1.47 -14.77
CA LYS A 16 0.38 -2.63 -15.50
C LYS A 16 -0.76 -3.30 -14.72
N HIS A 17 -1.91 -3.40 -15.36
CA HIS A 17 -3.11 -4.01 -14.82
C HIS A 17 -3.28 -5.39 -15.44
N PHE A 18 -3.75 -6.34 -14.62
CA PHE A 18 -4.04 -7.70 -15.05
C PHE A 18 -5.45 -8.05 -14.63
N LEU A 19 -6.24 -8.54 -15.58
CA LEU A 19 -7.59 -8.98 -15.32
C LEU A 19 -7.73 -10.47 -15.60
N ARG A 20 -8.33 -11.18 -14.65
CA ARG A 20 -8.54 -12.63 -14.68
C ARG A 20 -9.92 -12.92 -14.13
N ARG A 21 -10.60 -13.91 -14.69
CA ARG A 21 -11.83 -14.47 -14.09
C ARG A 21 -11.53 -15.80 -13.43
N ARG A 22 -12.22 -16.06 -12.32
CA ARG A 22 -12.19 -17.37 -11.66
C ARG A 22 -13.03 -18.37 -12.46
N VAL A 23 -12.48 -19.56 -12.68
CA VAL A 23 -13.11 -20.72 -13.32
C VAL A 23 -12.87 -21.96 -12.47
N PRO A 24 -13.61 -23.07 -12.67
CA PRO A 24 -13.36 -24.30 -11.92
C PRO A 24 -11.90 -24.80 -12.02
N ALA A 25 -11.25 -24.58 -13.16
CA ALA A 25 -9.84 -24.92 -13.39
C ALA A 25 -8.83 -23.87 -12.87
N GLY A 26 -9.25 -22.89 -12.07
CA GLY A 26 -8.40 -21.81 -11.55
C GLY A 26 -8.72 -20.44 -12.15
N PHE A 27 -7.79 -19.88 -12.93
CA PHE A 27 -7.93 -18.54 -13.53
C PHE A 27 -7.88 -18.59 -15.05
N ALA A 28 -8.74 -17.80 -15.69
CA ALA A 28 -8.78 -17.65 -17.14
C ALA A 28 -8.72 -16.17 -17.56
N LEU A 29 -8.35 -15.93 -18.82
CA LEU A 29 -8.46 -14.61 -19.44
C LEU A 29 -9.92 -14.17 -19.53
N VAL A 30 -10.15 -12.88 -19.31
CA VAL A 30 -11.46 -12.25 -19.52
C VAL A 30 -11.63 -11.86 -20.98
N ARG A 31 -12.82 -12.09 -21.53
CA ARG A 31 -13.19 -11.82 -22.93
C ARG A 31 -14.32 -10.78 -22.98
N PRO A 32 -14.47 -10.01 -24.08
CA PRO A 32 -15.51 -8.99 -24.20
C PRO A 32 -16.96 -9.48 -23.98
N GLY A 33 -17.24 -10.77 -24.24
CA GLY A 33 -18.57 -11.37 -24.05
C GLY A 33 -18.77 -12.06 -22.68
N ASP A 34 -17.78 -12.02 -21.79
CA ASP A 34 -17.95 -12.59 -20.45
C ASP A 34 -18.93 -11.76 -19.63
N LYS A 35 -19.56 -12.37 -18.62
CA LYS A 35 -20.42 -11.63 -17.69
C LYS A 35 -19.58 -10.65 -16.86
N ALA A 36 -20.14 -9.48 -16.59
CA ALA A 36 -19.58 -8.54 -15.63
C ALA A 36 -19.39 -9.20 -14.25
N PRO A 37 -18.37 -8.79 -13.49
CA PRO A 37 -18.17 -9.27 -12.13
C PRO A 37 -19.37 -8.90 -11.24
N THR A 38 -19.82 -9.85 -10.42
CA THR A 38 -20.91 -9.65 -9.46
C THR A 38 -20.37 -9.25 -8.09
N GLY A 39 -21.10 -8.43 -7.35
CA GLY A 39 -20.71 -8.04 -5.99
C GLY A 39 -19.52 -7.08 -5.93
N VAL A 40 -19.25 -6.37 -7.01
CA VAL A 40 -18.30 -5.26 -6.98
C VAL A 40 -18.92 -4.12 -6.18
N PRO A 41 -18.27 -3.64 -5.10
CA PRO A 41 -18.76 -2.49 -4.35
C PRO A 41 -19.02 -1.32 -5.29
N GLU A 42 -20.11 -0.62 -5.04
CA GLU A 42 -20.30 0.69 -5.63
C GLU A 42 -19.30 1.61 -4.94
N TRP A 43 -18.15 1.82 -5.59
CA TRP A 43 -17.16 2.77 -5.11
C TRP A 43 -17.85 4.13 -4.98
N GLN A 44 -18.09 4.56 -3.74
CA GLN A 44 -18.86 5.76 -3.43
C GLN A 44 -18.05 6.97 -3.87
N VAL A 45 -18.52 7.60 -4.94
CA VAL A 45 -18.14 8.97 -5.23
C VAL A 45 -18.89 9.81 -4.22
N GLU A 46 -18.23 10.26 -3.15
CA GLU A 46 -18.78 11.36 -2.36
C GLU A 46 -19.04 12.52 -3.33
N GLU A 47 -20.32 12.86 -3.48
CA GLU A 47 -20.83 13.95 -4.32
C GLU A 47 -20.57 15.27 -3.60
N ASP A 48 -19.30 15.64 -3.45
CA ASP A 48 -18.94 16.94 -2.91
C ASP A 48 -19.12 18.01 -4.00
N GLY A 49 -20.39 18.33 -4.31
CA GLY A 49 -20.88 19.62 -4.82
C GLY A 49 -20.23 20.29 -6.05
N GLU A 50 -19.25 19.68 -6.72
CA GLU A 50 -18.60 20.26 -7.90
C GLU A 50 -19.44 19.99 -9.16
N GLU A 51 -19.80 21.06 -9.88
CA GLU A 51 -20.48 20.98 -11.18
C GLU A 51 -19.67 20.12 -12.16
N GLY A 52 -20.16 18.91 -12.47
CA GLY A 52 -19.50 17.91 -13.32
C GLY A 52 -19.11 16.60 -12.62
N ALA A 53 -19.14 16.56 -11.28
CA ALA A 53 -18.86 15.35 -10.50
C ALA A 53 -19.91 14.24 -10.75
N GLU A 54 -21.18 14.61 -10.95
CA GLU A 54 -22.30 13.68 -11.18
C GLU A 54 -22.15 12.89 -12.50
N GLU A 55 -21.72 13.53 -13.58
CA GLU A 55 -21.51 12.89 -14.89
C GLU A 55 -20.28 11.96 -14.86
N THR A 56 -19.22 12.41 -14.19
CA THR A 56 -17.96 11.69 -13.98
C THR A 56 -18.18 10.41 -13.13
N ALA A 57 -18.97 10.51 -12.05
CA ALA A 57 -19.37 9.40 -11.20
C ALA A 57 -20.28 8.39 -11.92
N LYS A 58 -21.24 8.88 -12.73
CA LYS A 58 -22.10 8.05 -13.57
C LYS A 58 -21.31 7.32 -14.65
N GLU A 59 -20.29 7.93 -15.27
CA GLU A 59 -19.39 7.25 -16.20
C GLU A 59 -18.55 6.15 -15.52
N ALA A 60 -18.01 6.42 -14.32
CA ALA A 60 -17.26 5.45 -13.54
C ALA A 60 -18.11 4.22 -13.15
N ALA A 61 -19.37 4.46 -12.77
CA ALA A 61 -20.31 3.41 -12.41
C ALA A 61 -20.79 2.60 -13.62
N LYS A 62 -20.78 3.18 -14.83
CA LYS A 62 -21.20 2.54 -16.08
C LYS A 62 -20.14 1.58 -16.64
N ASP A 63 -18.87 1.77 -16.31
CA ASP A 63 -17.75 0.97 -16.82
C ASP A 63 -17.41 -0.26 -15.92
N LYS A 64 -18.44 -0.90 -15.38
CA LYS A 64 -18.35 -2.15 -14.59
C LYS A 64 -18.42 -3.41 -15.48
N GLY A 65 -18.15 -3.28 -16.78
CA GLY A 65 -18.15 -4.39 -17.72
C GLY A 65 -17.05 -5.42 -17.43
N PRO A 66 -17.03 -6.56 -18.14
CA PRO A 66 -15.99 -7.58 -17.98
C PRO A 66 -14.59 -7.04 -18.33
N LEU A 67 -14.50 -5.98 -19.15
CA LEU A 67 -13.25 -5.31 -19.53
C LEU A 67 -13.45 -3.79 -19.43
N PRO A 68 -13.22 -3.17 -18.26
CA PRO A 68 -13.42 -1.73 -18.07
C PRO A 68 -12.54 -0.90 -19.03
N ALA A 69 -13.12 0.03 -19.78
CA ALA A 69 -12.41 0.88 -20.71
C ALA A 69 -11.61 2.02 -20.05
N ARG A 70 -11.85 2.32 -18.78
CA ARG A 70 -11.21 3.40 -18.02
C ARG A 70 -10.85 2.96 -16.60
N ALA A 71 -9.91 3.70 -16.04
CA ALA A 71 -9.52 3.64 -14.64
C ALA A 71 -9.57 5.04 -14.04
N TRP A 72 -9.64 5.10 -12.71
CA TRP A 72 -9.67 6.33 -11.94
C TRP A 72 -8.49 6.37 -10.99
N LEU A 73 -7.89 7.54 -10.88
CA LEU A 73 -6.96 7.90 -9.82
C LEU A 73 -7.73 8.76 -8.83
N VAL A 74 -7.67 8.38 -7.56
CA VAL A 74 -8.43 9.03 -6.50
C VAL A 74 -7.46 9.42 -5.41
N HIS A 75 -7.36 10.72 -5.13
CA HIS A 75 -6.59 11.19 -3.98
C HIS A 75 -7.40 11.01 -2.70
N SER A 76 -6.91 10.18 -1.76
CA SER A 76 -7.66 9.81 -0.55
C SER A 76 -7.97 10.99 0.37
N GLY A 77 -7.16 12.06 0.34
CA GLY A 77 -7.33 13.21 1.24
C GLY A 77 -8.25 14.31 0.73
N SER A 78 -8.39 14.47 -0.59
CA SER A 78 -9.23 15.52 -1.20
C SER A 78 -10.40 14.98 -2.01
N GLY A 79 -10.48 13.67 -2.23
CA GLY A 79 -11.46 13.07 -3.11
C GLY A 79 -11.24 13.33 -4.60
N GLU A 80 -10.22 14.10 -4.97
CA GLU A 80 -9.93 14.51 -6.36
C GLU A 80 -9.77 13.29 -7.27
N LYS A 81 -10.39 13.34 -8.46
CA LYS A 81 -10.51 12.21 -9.38
C LYS A 81 -9.96 12.56 -10.75
N VAL A 82 -9.10 11.68 -11.25
CA VAL A 82 -8.55 11.80 -12.60
C VAL A 82 -8.77 10.48 -13.33
N SER A 83 -9.36 10.51 -14.51
CA SER A 83 -9.54 9.29 -15.32
C SER A 83 -8.40 9.09 -16.32
N PHE A 84 -8.13 7.84 -16.65
CA PHE A 84 -7.26 7.47 -17.78
C PHE A 84 -7.81 6.25 -18.52
N PRO A 85 -7.59 6.15 -19.84
CA PRO A 85 -8.10 5.04 -20.64
C PRO A 85 -7.31 3.75 -20.39
N LEU A 86 -8.01 2.62 -20.42
CA LEU A 86 -7.44 1.28 -20.41
C LEU A 86 -7.63 0.62 -21.77
N ARG A 87 -6.56 -0.01 -22.28
CA ARG A 87 -6.61 -0.84 -23.48
C ARG A 87 -6.16 -2.25 -23.13
N TRP A 88 -7.12 -3.17 -23.11
CA TRP A 88 -6.87 -4.56 -22.76
C TRP A 88 -6.34 -5.37 -23.95
N SER A 89 -5.25 -6.09 -23.73
CA SER A 89 -4.71 -7.09 -24.65
C SER A 89 -4.24 -8.30 -23.84
N ALA A 90 -4.70 -9.50 -24.21
CA ALA A 90 -4.42 -10.74 -23.49
C ALA A 90 -4.66 -10.65 -21.96
N GLY A 91 -5.71 -9.92 -21.54
CA GLY A 91 -6.05 -9.69 -20.14
C GLY A 91 -5.04 -8.83 -19.37
N ALA A 92 -4.24 -8.02 -20.06
CA ALA A 92 -3.39 -6.99 -19.47
C ALA A 92 -3.70 -5.63 -20.09
N ALA A 93 -3.54 -4.56 -19.31
CA ALA A 93 -3.62 -3.19 -19.79
C ALA A 93 -2.45 -2.37 -19.21
N HIS A 94 -1.96 -1.41 -19.99
CA HIS A 94 -0.98 -0.44 -19.53
C HIS A 94 -1.67 0.88 -19.20
N GLY A 95 -1.29 1.48 -18.08
CA GLY A 95 -1.72 2.80 -17.64
C GLY A 95 -0.51 3.69 -17.41
N GLU A 96 -0.64 4.95 -17.81
CA GLU A 96 0.36 5.99 -17.58
C GLU A 96 -0.35 7.27 -17.13
N TRP A 97 0.20 7.91 -16.12
CA TRP A 97 -0.25 9.25 -15.71
C TRP A 97 0.95 10.14 -15.39
N LYS A 98 1.06 11.25 -16.11
CA LYS A 98 2.02 12.31 -15.80
C LYS A 98 1.43 13.15 -14.67
N ILE A 99 2.06 13.09 -13.50
CA ILE A 99 1.59 13.76 -12.29
C ILE A 99 1.79 15.27 -12.48
N PRO A 100 0.72 16.09 -12.45
CA PRO A 100 0.84 17.56 -12.51
C PRO A 100 1.75 18.11 -11.39
N GLN A 101 2.35 19.28 -11.60
CA GLN A 101 3.19 19.92 -10.56
C GLN A 101 2.35 20.35 -9.35
N GLU A 102 1.08 20.67 -9.60
CA GLU A 102 0.05 21.10 -8.68
C GLU A 102 -0.75 19.94 -8.05
N ALA A 103 -0.41 18.70 -8.38
CA ALA A 103 -1.08 17.51 -7.84
C ALA A 103 -1.02 17.49 -6.31
N LYS A 104 -2.11 17.08 -5.67
CA LYS A 104 -2.17 16.95 -4.21
C LYS A 104 -1.16 15.92 -3.74
N LEU A 105 -0.51 16.20 -2.61
CA LEU A 105 0.39 15.25 -1.97
C LEU A 105 -0.41 14.31 -1.08
N GLY A 106 -0.03 13.03 -1.08
CA GLY A 106 -0.66 12.00 -0.29
C GLY A 106 -0.86 10.71 -1.08
N GLU A 107 -1.81 9.91 -0.64
CA GLU A 107 -2.12 8.60 -1.20
C GLU A 107 -3.12 8.70 -2.34
N TYR A 108 -2.82 8.00 -3.43
CA TYR A 108 -3.67 7.85 -4.60
C TYR A 108 -4.04 6.39 -4.77
N GLN A 109 -5.34 6.13 -4.89
CA GLN A 109 -5.88 4.82 -5.23
C GLN A 109 -6.16 4.75 -6.73
N VAL A 110 -5.81 3.63 -7.34
CA VAL A 110 -6.22 3.29 -8.71
C VAL A 110 -7.48 2.44 -8.61
N VAL A 111 -8.59 2.91 -9.17
CA VAL A 111 -9.87 2.22 -9.19
C VAL A 111 -10.21 1.77 -10.61
N ILE A 112 -10.52 0.49 -10.78
CA ILE A 112 -10.88 -0.11 -12.08
C ILE A 112 -12.18 -0.90 -11.90
N GLY A 113 -13.19 -0.58 -12.71
CA GLY A 113 -14.49 -1.25 -12.65
C GLY A 113 -15.15 -1.22 -11.27
N GLY A 114 -14.86 -0.20 -10.44
CA GLY A 114 -15.38 -0.06 -9.07
C GLY A 114 -14.54 -0.73 -7.98
N GLN A 115 -13.37 -1.30 -8.30
CA GLN A 115 -12.49 -1.94 -7.32
C GLN A 115 -11.15 -1.22 -7.22
N VAL A 116 -10.62 -1.08 -6.00
CA VAL A 116 -9.24 -0.63 -5.78
C VAL A 116 -8.29 -1.69 -6.34
N ALA A 117 -7.56 -1.33 -7.39
CA ALA A 117 -6.62 -2.16 -8.12
C ALA A 117 -5.16 -1.92 -7.69
N GLY A 118 -4.91 -0.90 -6.88
CA GLY A 118 -3.60 -0.58 -6.32
C GLY A 118 -3.53 0.82 -5.73
N GLU A 119 -2.44 1.12 -5.05
CA GLU A 119 -2.19 2.40 -4.40
C GLU A 119 -0.73 2.85 -4.64
N PHE A 120 -0.54 4.17 -4.70
CA PHE A 120 0.78 4.81 -4.69
C PHE A 120 0.70 6.15 -3.97
N ARG A 121 1.85 6.74 -3.66
CA ARG A 121 1.95 8.03 -2.98
C ARG A 121 2.66 9.06 -3.82
N VAL A 122 2.14 10.28 -3.80
CA VAL A 122 2.77 11.47 -4.35
C VAL A 122 3.25 12.32 -3.19
N GLU A 123 4.57 12.49 -3.06
CA GLU A 123 5.16 13.12 -1.89
C GLU A 123 6.38 13.98 -2.25
N GLN A 124 6.75 14.88 -1.32
CA GLN A 124 8.05 15.53 -1.34
C GLN A 124 9.03 14.76 -0.45
N PHE A 125 9.79 13.83 -1.03
CA PHE A 125 10.86 13.15 -0.30
C PHE A 125 12.24 13.76 -0.61
N ARG A 126 13.32 13.20 -0.09
CA ARG A 126 14.67 13.40 -0.65
C ARG A 126 15.24 12.04 -0.96
N VAL A 127 16.02 11.94 -2.03
CA VAL A 127 16.67 10.66 -2.36
C VAL A 127 17.63 10.32 -1.22
N PRO A 128 17.48 9.16 -0.55
CA PRO A 128 18.41 8.77 0.49
C PRO A 128 19.81 8.64 -0.09
N THR A 129 20.82 9.13 0.62
CA THR A 129 22.23 8.97 0.23
C THR A 129 22.95 7.93 1.08
N MET A 130 22.29 7.46 2.14
CA MET A 130 22.81 6.52 3.12
C MET A 130 21.77 5.44 3.44
N LYS A 131 22.24 4.28 3.89
CA LYS A 131 21.44 3.23 4.54
C LYS A 131 21.98 2.96 5.94
N ALA A 132 21.07 2.77 6.89
CA ALA A 132 21.38 2.33 8.24
C ALA A 132 20.80 0.94 8.48
N ILE A 133 21.55 0.09 9.18
CA ILE A 133 21.14 -1.26 9.57
C ILE A 133 21.34 -1.37 11.08
N LEU A 134 20.30 -1.80 11.79
CA LEU A 134 20.34 -2.16 13.20
C LEU A 134 20.08 -3.66 13.31
N LYS A 135 20.97 -4.40 13.97
CA LYS A 135 20.77 -5.82 14.27
C LYS A 135 20.77 -6.00 15.78
N GLY A 136 19.67 -6.50 16.30
CA GLY A 136 19.59 -6.96 17.68
C GLY A 136 19.81 -8.47 17.78
N PRO A 137 19.65 -9.03 18.99
CA PRO A 137 19.71 -10.46 19.21
C PRO A 137 18.68 -11.21 18.36
N SER A 138 19.09 -12.35 17.80
CA SER A 138 18.22 -13.22 17.01
C SER A 138 17.35 -14.16 17.88
N GLU A 139 17.61 -14.20 19.18
CA GLU A 139 16.90 -15.01 20.17
C GLU A 139 16.27 -14.12 21.25
N PRO A 140 15.17 -14.56 21.89
CA PRO A 140 14.56 -13.83 22.99
C PRO A 140 15.55 -13.56 24.11
N VAL A 141 15.61 -12.29 24.53
CA VAL A 141 16.46 -11.88 25.63
C VAL A 141 15.66 -11.93 26.93
N VAL A 142 15.92 -12.92 27.78
CA VAL A 142 15.16 -13.14 29.01
C VAL A 142 15.86 -12.47 30.20
N ALA A 143 15.15 -11.55 30.87
CA ALA A 143 15.60 -10.85 32.08
C ALA A 143 17.00 -10.21 31.98
N ALA A 144 17.42 -9.80 30.79
CA ALA A 144 18.72 -9.19 30.61
C ALA A 144 18.74 -7.74 31.10
N ARG A 145 19.89 -7.37 31.67
CA ARG A 145 20.17 -5.99 32.11
C ARG A 145 20.66 -5.08 30.99
N GLY A 146 20.89 -5.64 29.80
CA GLY A 146 21.37 -4.92 28.62
C GLY A 146 21.20 -5.77 27.37
N VAL A 147 21.14 -5.10 26.23
CA VAL A 147 21.00 -5.72 24.91
C VAL A 147 22.08 -5.17 24.01
N HIS A 148 22.80 -6.06 23.34
CA HIS A 148 23.75 -5.68 22.30
C HIS A 148 23.01 -5.41 21.00
N ILE A 149 23.22 -4.23 20.43
CA ILE A 149 22.69 -3.83 19.12
C ILE A 149 23.87 -3.46 18.24
N ASP A 150 24.04 -4.17 17.13
CA ASP A 150 25.00 -3.81 16.10
C ASP A 150 24.40 -2.74 15.18
N ALA A 151 25.08 -1.62 15.03
CA ALA A 151 24.67 -0.52 14.16
C ALA A 151 25.70 -0.30 13.05
N GLN A 152 25.22 -0.24 11.81
CA GLN A 152 26.05 0.05 10.65
C GLN A 152 25.40 1.11 9.77
N VAL A 153 26.20 2.08 9.31
CA VAL A 153 25.77 3.09 8.34
C VAL A 153 26.70 3.06 7.13
N ASN A 154 26.12 3.00 5.93
CA ASN A 154 26.85 3.01 4.67
C ASN A 154 26.27 4.07 3.74
N TYR A 155 27.10 4.67 2.90
CA TYR A 155 26.61 5.43 1.74
C TYR A 155 26.02 4.46 0.70
N LEU A 156 24.98 4.89 -0.02
CA LEU A 156 24.35 4.06 -1.04
C LEU A 156 25.25 3.80 -2.26
N ASN A 157 26.30 4.59 -2.46
CA ASN A 157 27.34 4.34 -3.47
C ASN A 157 28.39 3.30 -3.04
N GLY A 158 28.22 2.65 -1.89
CA GLY A 158 29.03 1.49 -1.45
C GLY A 158 30.14 1.78 -0.44
N GLY A 159 30.42 3.05 -0.12
CA GLY A 159 31.42 3.42 0.88
C GLY A 159 30.90 3.34 2.32
N PRO A 160 31.77 3.11 3.33
CA PRO A 160 31.37 3.21 4.72
C PRO A 160 31.08 4.67 5.11
N ALA A 161 30.03 4.90 5.90
CA ALA A 161 29.76 6.22 6.49
C ALA A 161 30.49 6.36 7.83
N SER A 162 31.82 6.17 7.80
CA SER A 162 32.65 6.21 9.00
C SER A 162 32.57 7.56 9.68
N ARG A 163 32.44 7.56 11.02
CA ARG A 163 32.36 8.76 11.87
C ARG A 163 31.15 9.67 11.61
N ALA A 164 30.12 9.20 10.90
CA ALA A 164 28.87 9.93 10.80
C ALA A 164 28.25 10.13 12.20
N PRO A 165 27.75 11.32 12.54
CA PRO A 165 27.07 11.52 13.82
C PRO A 165 25.78 10.69 13.86
N VAL A 166 25.59 9.92 14.94
CA VAL A 166 24.41 9.07 15.13
C VAL A 166 23.63 9.53 16.35
N LYS A 167 22.30 9.60 16.21
CA LYS A 167 21.38 9.80 17.34
C LYS A 167 20.53 8.54 17.50
N LEU A 168 20.75 7.80 18.58
CA LEU A 168 19.91 6.67 18.96
C LEU A 168 18.78 7.15 19.87
N ARG A 169 17.56 6.71 19.60
CA ARG A 169 16.39 6.88 20.48
C ARG A 169 15.80 5.50 20.73
N THR A 170 15.46 5.23 21.98
CA THR A 170 14.91 3.95 22.43
C THR A 170 13.57 4.19 23.10
N VAL A 171 12.62 3.29 22.83
CA VAL A 171 11.33 3.22 23.51
C VAL A 171 11.19 1.80 24.06
N ILE A 172 10.74 1.68 25.31
CA ILE A 172 10.43 0.41 25.95
C ILE A 172 8.93 0.41 26.18
N GLU A 173 8.24 -0.53 25.53
CA GLU A 173 6.80 -0.72 25.64
C GLU A 173 6.53 -2.15 26.13
N GLY A 174 5.45 -2.34 26.89
CA GLY A 174 4.99 -3.67 27.26
C GLY A 174 4.47 -4.39 26.02
N GLY A 175 5.13 -5.48 25.63
CA GLY A 175 4.69 -6.35 24.55
C GLY A 175 3.95 -7.59 25.07
N SER A 176 3.24 -8.28 24.19
CA SER A 176 2.82 -9.65 24.44
C SER A 176 3.96 -10.61 24.13
N ALA A 177 4.12 -11.66 24.93
CA ALA A 177 5.10 -12.71 24.67
C ALA A 177 4.41 -13.96 24.12
N SER A 178 4.85 -14.43 22.96
CA SER A 178 4.49 -15.75 22.43
C SER A 178 5.70 -16.65 22.47
N VAL A 179 5.61 -17.80 23.15
CA VAL A 179 6.69 -18.76 23.24
C VAL A 179 6.44 -19.88 22.22
N LYS A 180 7.43 -20.12 21.35
CA LYS A 180 7.39 -21.22 20.38
C LYS A 180 7.16 -22.55 21.12
N ASN A 181 6.30 -23.40 20.57
CA ASN A 181 5.85 -24.69 21.16
C ASN A 181 4.86 -24.59 22.33
N PHE A 182 4.38 -23.41 22.70
CA PHE A 182 3.31 -23.23 23.68
C PHE A 182 2.10 -22.48 23.09
N PRO A 183 1.49 -22.98 22.00
CA PRO A 183 0.28 -22.38 21.47
C PRO A 183 -0.86 -22.47 22.51
N GLY A 184 -1.59 -21.38 22.72
CA GLY A 184 -2.71 -21.31 23.67
C GLY A 184 -2.34 -20.87 25.08
N PHE A 185 -1.06 -20.64 25.37
CA PHE A 185 -0.61 -20.05 26.63
C PHE A 185 -0.40 -18.54 26.48
N ALA A 186 -0.78 -17.78 27.51
CA ALA A 186 -0.53 -16.35 27.59
C ALA A 186 0.69 -16.07 28.47
N PHE A 187 1.69 -15.39 27.92
CA PHE A 187 2.85 -14.88 28.65
C PHE A 187 2.78 -13.35 28.66
N ALA A 188 3.20 -12.73 29.77
CA ALA A 188 3.07 -11.29 30.04
C ALA A 188 1.65 -10.80 30.37
N ALA A 189 0.85 -11.60 31.10
CA ALA A 189 -0.46 -11.19 31.63
C ALA A 189 -0.39 -10.29 32.88
N GLY A 190 0.80 -9.82 33.26
CA GLY A 190 1.06 -9.09 34.50
C GLY A 190 1.24 -10.02 35.71
N ASP A 191 1.38 -9.42 36.89
CA ASP A 191 1.48 -10.17 38.15
C ASP A 191 0.14 -10.84 38.47
N VAL A 192 0.17 -12.14 38.72
CA VAL A 192 -1.00 -12.87 39.21
C VAL A 192 -1.24 -12.46 40.66
N LYS A 193 -2.39 -11.83 40.93
CA LYS A 193 -2.84 -11.57 42.30
C LYS A 193 -3.58 -12.80 42.81
N GLU A 194 -3.12 -13.35 43.93
CA GLU A 194 -3.82 -14.45 44.59
C GLU A 194 -5.18 -13.98 45.13
N GLY A 195 -6.26 -14.65 44.72
CA GLY A 195 -7.62 -14.35 45.16
C GLY A 195 -8.67 -14.89 44.20
N VAL A 196 -9.85 -15.25 44.72
CA VAL A 196 -11.03 -15.55 43.89
C VAL A 196 -11.71 -14.23 43.59
N GLU A 197 -11.73 -13.82 42.32
CA GLU A 197 -12.63 -12.76 41.86
C GLU A 197 -14.06 -13.35 41.87
N ARG A 198 -14.91 -12.84 42.75
CA ARG A 198 -16.32 -13.23 42.88
C ARG A 198 -17.21 -12.29 42.08
#